data_AF-E9J495-F1
#
_entry.id   AF-E9J495-F1
#
_cell.length_a   1.000
_cell.length_b   1.000
_cell.length_c   1.000
_cell.angle_alpha   90.00
_cell.angle_beta   90.00
_cell.angle_gamma   90.00
#
_symmetry.space_group_name_H-M   'P 1'
#
loop_
_entity.id
_entity.type
_entity.pdbx_description
1 polymer ?
#
loop_
_entity_poly.entity_id
_entity_poly.type
_entity_poly.pdbx_seq_one_letter_code
_entity_poly.pdbx_strand_id
1 'polypeptide(L)'
;MTQIKFFGEGLPDPLVCLRNGVFPGLVPLVNSYLANMNVDADTHCTIQRYLKLIQKRASGELLTTAAWLRKEVTSHPEYKHDAVITQSINYDLLRKIDNIVSNDASCPELLGQCVSSKTTDTIPAAVAKAEKCSTTNC
;
A
#
# COMPACT_ATOMS: atom_id res chain seq x y z
N MET A 1 -11.22 -24.95 -7.19
CA MET A 1 -10.54 -24.39 -8.38
C MET A 1 -10.68 -22.88 -8.32
N THR A 2 -9.61 -22.17 -7.96
CA THR A 2 -9.61 -20.71 -7.88
C THR A 2 -9.25 -20.17 -9.26
N GLN A 3 -10.24 -19.68 -10.00
CA GLN A 3 -10.04 -19.02 -11.29
C GLN A 3 -9.69 -17.55 -11.02
N ILE A 4 -8.51 -17.11 -11.45
CA ILE A 4 -8.14 -15.69 -11.42
C ILE A 4 -8.47 -15.10 -12.78
N LYS A 5 -9.47 -14.22 -12.85
CA LYS A 5 -9.66 -13.36 -14.02
C LYS A 5 -8.54 -12.32 -14.03
N PHE A 6 -7.68 -12.39 -15.04
CA PHE A 6 -6.66 -11.40 -15.29
C PHE A 6 -7.32 -10.15 -15.88
N PHE A 7 -7.46 -9.11 -15.05
CA PHE A 7 -7.81 -7.78 -15.54
C PHE A 7 -6.56 -7.21 -16.22
N GLY A 8 -6.61 -7.11 -17.55
CA GLY A 8 -5.54 -6.58 -18.37
C GLY A 8 -5.32 -5.08 -18.14
N GLU A 9 -4.04 -4.69 -18.25
CA GLU A 9 -3.54 -3.39 -18.71
C GLU A 9 -4.43 -2.18 -18.39
N GLY A 10 -4.36 -1.71 -17.14
CA GLY A 10 -4.84 -0.37 -16.76
C GLY A 10 -3.64 0.50 -16.44
N LEU A 11 -3.37 1.52 -17.26
CA LEU A 11 -2.47 2.62 -16.92
C LEU A 11 -2.78 3.09 -15.50
N PRO A 12 -1.78 3.35 -14.63
CA PRO A 12 -2.06 3.88 -13.31
C PRO A 12 -2.81 5.21 -13.42
N ASP A 13 -3.95 5.25 -12.76
CA ASP A 13 -4.94 6.32 -12.85
C ASP A 13 -4.35 7.68 -12.42
N PRO A 14 -4.62 8.78 -13.14
CA PRO A 14 -4.09 10.11 -12.83
C PRO A 14 -4.66 10.75 -11.55
N LEU A 15 -5.44 10.03 -10.73
CA LEU A 15 -6.11 10.57 -9.55
C LEU A 15 -5.13 10.97 -8.43
N VAL A 16 -4.03 10.23 -8.25
CA VAL A 16 -3.03 10.58 -7.22
C VAL A 16 -2.14 11.76 -7.65
N CYS A 17 -1.90 11.89 -8.95
CA CYS A 17 -0.99 12.88 -9.55
C CYS A 17 -1.72 13.71 -10.63
N LEU A 18 -2.83 14.34 -10.26
CA LEU A 18 -3.60 15.16 -11.21
C LEU A 18 -2.73 16.23 -11.85
N ARG A 19 -2.45 16.08 -13.14
CA ARG A 19 -1.73 17.06 -13.95
C ARG A 19 -2.75 17.83 -14.79
N ASN A 20 -2.97 19.10 -14.43
CA ASN A 20 -3.21 20.28 -15.29
C ASN A 20 -3.81 21.43 -14.45
N GLY A 21 -2.93 22.28 -13.90
CA GLY A 21 -3.18 23.71 -13.65
C GLY A 21 -4.07 24.18 -12.49
N VAL A 22 -4.95 23.34 -11.90
CA VAL A 22 -5.96 23.84 -10.94
C VAL A 22 -5.89 23.20 -9.54
N PHE A 23 -5.23 22.04 -9.39
CA PHE A 23 -5.12 21.37 -8.08
C PHE A 23 -3.70 20.84 -7.86
N PRO A 24 -3.02 21.17 -6.75
CA PRO A 24 -1.65 20.73 -6.48
C PRO A 24 -1.51 19.22 -6.25
N GLY A 25 -2.62 18.48 -6.10
CA GLY A 25 -2.65 17.06 -5.78
C GLY A 25 -2.80 16.80 -4.28
N LEU A 26 -3.19 15.58 -3.93
CA LEU A 26 -3.45 15.22 -2.53
C LEU A 26 -2.17 15.28 -1.67
N VAL A 27 -1.05 14.81 -2.22
CA VAL A 27 0.22 14.73 -1.48
C VAL A 27 0.74 16.12 -1.09
N PRO A 28 0.85 17.11 -2.00
CA PRO A 28 1.28 18.46 -1.60
C PRO A 28 0.32 19.15 -0.62
N LEU A 29 -1.00 18.92 -0.76
CA LEU A 29 -2.00 19.45 0.17
C LEU A 29 -1.78 18.94 1.60
N VAL A 30 -1.61 17.61 1.75
CA VAL A 30 -1.35 17.00 3.06
C VAL A 30 -0.02 17.49 3.62
N ASN A 31 1.03 17.65 2.80
CA ASN A 31 2.31 18.20 3.24
C ASN A 31 2.18 19.63 3.78
N SER A 32 1.45 20.50 3.08
CA SER A 32 1.18 21.87 3.55
C SER A 32 0.36 21.88 4.84
N TYR A 33 -0.60 20.97 5.00
CA TYR A 33 -1.38 20.85 6.24
C TYR A 33 -0.50 20.43 7.42
N LEU A 34 0.33 19.41 7.23
CA LEU A 34 1.24 18.91 8.28
C LEU A 34 2.31 19.94 8.67
N ALA A 35 2.78 20.77 7.74
CA ALA A 35 3.75 21.82 8.02
C ALA A 35 3.19 22.96 8.88
N ASN A 36 1.87 23.21 8.82
CA ASN A 36 1.20 24.26 9.60
C ASN A 36 0.69 23.77 10.96
N MET A 37 0.60 22.45 11.15
CA MET A 37 0.26 21.87 12.45
C MET A 37 1.52 21.61 13.28
N ASN A 38 1.44 21.87 14.58
CA ASN A 38 2.52 21.56 15.53
C ASN A 38 2.54 20.06 15.88
N VAL A 39 2.80 19.22 14.86
CA VAL A 39 2.93 17.77 14.96
C VAL A 39 4.39 17.42 15.26
N ASP A 40 4.61 16.36 16.03
CA ASP A 40 5.95 15.84 16.30
C ASP A 40 6.65 15.36 15.02
N ALA A 41 7.98 15.52 14.97
CA ALA A 41 8.79 15.16 13.80
C ALA A 41 8.68 13.67 13.44
N ASP A 42 8.50 12.80 14.43
CA ASP A 42 8.33 11.35 14.26
C ASP A 42 7.01 11.01 13.53
N THR A 43 5.90 11.62 13.93
CA THR A 43 4.60 11.48 13.25
C THR A 43 4.66 12.06 11.84
N HIS A 44 5.32 13.21 11.64
CA HIS A 44 5.54 13.76 10.31
C HIS A 44 6.29 12.77 9.41
N CYS A 45 7.38 12.17 9.89
CA CYS A 45 8.14 11.15 9.15
C CYS A 45 7.29 9.91 8.82
N THR A 46 6.43 9.48 9.74
CA THR A 46 5.55 8.32 9.54
C THR A 46 4.51 8.60 8.45
N ILE A 47 3.86 9.76 8.47
CA ILE A 47 2.88 10.13 7.45
C ILE A 47 3.53 10.30 6.08
N GLN A 48 4.68 10.98 6.02
CA GLN A 48 5.47 11.11 4.78
C GLN A 48 5.79 9.75 4.16
N ARG A 49 6.05 8.73 4.98
CA ARG A 49 6.34 7.39 4.51
C ARG A 49 5.13 6.70 3.88
N TYR A 50 3.95 6.82 4.47
CA TYR A 50 2.71 6.32 3.85
C TYR A 50 2.43 7.01 2.53
N LEU A 51 2.54 8.34 2.50
CA LEU A 51 2.33 9.11 1.27
C LEU A 51 3.32 8.72 0.18
N LYS A 52 4.59 8.48 0.52
CA LYS A 52 5.59 7.95 -0.42
C LYS A 52 5.22 6.56 -0.94
N LEU A 53 4.73 5.66 -0.08
CA LEU A 53 4.30 4.32 -0.52
C LEU A 53 3.15 4.42 -1.54
N ILE A 54 2.15 5.26 -1.26
CA ILE A 54 1.01 5.48 -2.17
C ILE A 54 1.49 6.10 -3.49
N GLN A 55 2.34 7.13 -3.42
CA GLN A 55 2.89 7.80 -4.60
C GLN A 55 3.69 6.82 -5.47
N LYS A 56 4.52 5.97 -4.89
CA LYS A 56 5.30 4.96 -5.62
C LYS A 56 4.45 3.88 -6.28
N ARG A 57 3.34 3.49 -5.64
CA ARG A 57 2.37 2.57 -6.27
C ARG A 57 1.61 3.24 -7.41
N ALA A 58 1.25 4.51 -7.25
CA ALA A 58 0.58 5.29 -8.28
C ALA A 58 1.50 5.65 -9.45
N SER A 59 2.81 5.82 -9.23
CA SER A 59 3.78 6.03 -10.30
C SER A 59 4.15 4.76 -11.06
N GLY A 60 3.80 3.59 -10.51
CA GLY A 60 4.22 2.28 -11.02
C GLY A 60 5.65 1.88 -10.65
N GLU A 61 6.34 2.65 -9.80
CA GLU A 61 7.68 2.29 -9.28
C GLU A 61 7.62 1.08 -8.35
N LEU A 62 6.57 0.98 -7.53
CA LEU A 62 6.29 -0.17 -6.67
C LEU A 62 5.13 -0.99 -7.22
N LEU A 63 5.26 -2.31 -7.12
CA LEU A 63 4.20 -3.22 -7.53
C LEU A 63 3.02 -3.13 -6.56
N THR A 64 1.81 -3.20 -7.13
CA THR A 64 0.62 -3.48 -6.32
C THR A 64 0.62 -4.94 -5.90
N THR A 65 -0.05 -5.26 -4.80
CA THR A 65 -0.19 -6.66 -4.35
C THR A 65 -0.77 -7.55 -5.46
N ALA A 66 -1.75 -7.05 -6.22
CA ALA A 66 -2.32 -7.78 -7.35
C ALA A 66 -1.30 -8.02 -8.48
N ALA A 67 -0.49 -7.02 -8.83
CA ALA A 67 0.56 -7.17 -9.84
C ALA A 67 1.66 -8.13 -9.38
N TRP A 68 2.07 -8.04 -8.10
CA TRP A 68 3.05 -8.93 -7.49
C TRP A 68 2.57 -10.38 -7.45
N LEU A 69 1.33 -10.63 -7.00
CA LEU A 69 0.74 -11.98 -7.00
C LEU A 69 0.74 -12.59 -8.40
N ARG A 70 0.38 -11.80 -9.43
CA ARG A 70 0.42 -12.28 -10.82
C ARG A 70 1.84 -12.59 -11.26
N LYS A 71 2.82 -11.74 -10.94
CA LYS A 71 4.24 -11.97 -11.24
C LYS A 71 4.73 -13.27 -10.61
N GLU A 72 4.44 -13.49 -9.33
CA GLU A 72 4.84 -14.70 -8.61
C GLU A 72 4.23 -15.96 -9.22
N VAL A 73 2.92 -15.97 -9.49
CA VAL A 73 2.24 -17.11 -10.13
C VAL A 73 2.79 -17.37 -11.53
N THR A 74 2.99 -16.32 -12.32
CA THR A 74 3.46 -16.44 -13.72
C THR A 74 4.92 -16.89 -13.80
N SER A 75 5.73 -16.58 -12.78
CA SER A 75 7.13 -17.01 -12.67
C SER A 75 7.29 -18.48 -12.23
N HIS A 76 6.20 -19.12 -11.78
CA HIS A 76 6.26 -20.46 -11.23
C HIS A 76 6.47 -21.52 -12.33
N PRO A 77 7.42 -22.46 -12.18
CA PRO A 77 7.75 -23.43 -13.25
C PRO A 77 6.58 -24.35 -13.62
N GLU A 78 5.70 -24.65 -12.66
CA GLU A 78 4.50 -25.48 -12.91
C GLU A 78 3.33 -24.72 -13.55
N TYR A 79 3.41 -23.40 -13.70
CA TYR A 79 2.32 -22.62 -14.25
C TYR A 79 2.29 -22.71 -15.77
N LYS A 80 1.16 -23.14 -16.33
CA LYS A 80 1.01 -23.42 -17.77
C LYS A 80 0.33 -22.29 -18.55
N HIS A 81 0.21 -21.10 -17.96
CA HIS A 81 -0.57 -19.98 -18.51
C HIS A 81 -2.02 -20.34 -18.86
N ASP A 82 -2.57 -21.36 -18.21
CA ASP A 82 -3.93 -21.87 -18.39
C ASP A 82 -4.93 -21.20 -17.44
N ALA A 83 -4.50 -20.13 -16.73
CA ALA A 83 -5.25 -19.47 -15.67
C ALA A 83 -5.64 -20.38 -14.48
N VAL A 84 -5.04 -21.57 -14.37
CA VAL A 84 -5.30 -22.52 -13.27
C VAL A 84 -4.14 -22.50 -12.28
N ILE A 85 -4.46 -22.35 -11.01
CA ILE A 85 -3.50 -22.46 -9.91
C ILE A 85 -3.66 -23.82 -9.26
N THR A 86 -2.62 -24.65 -9.35
CA THR A 86 -2.54 -25.95 -8.68
C THR A 86 -2.23 -25.77 -7.19
N GLN A 87 -2.44 -26.84 -6.41
CA GLN A 87 -2.20 -26.79 -4.97
C GLN A 87 -0.73 -26.51 -4.63
N SER A 88 0.21 -27.02 -5.43
CA SER A 88 1.64 -26.75 -5.29
C SER A 88 1.97 -25.26 -5.46
N ILE A 89 1.50 -24.64 -6.55
CA ILE A 89 1.68 -23.20 -6.80
C ILE A 89 1.11 -22.37 -5.65
N ASN A 90 -0.09 -22.74 -5.17
CA ASN A 90 -0.72 -22.05 -4.06
C ASN A 90 0.06 -22.19 -2.75
N TYR A 91 0.62 -23.38 -2.48
CA TYR A 91 1.44 -23.62 -1.29
C TYR A 91 2.70 -22.76 -1.30
N ASP A 92 3.42 -22.72 -2.41
CA ASP A 92 4.66 -21.94 -2.55
C ASP A 92 4.37 -20.43 -2.49
N LEU A 93 3.27 -19.98 -3.07
CA LEU A 93 2.81 -18.59 -2.98
C LEU A 93 2.52 -18.19 -1.53
N LEU A 94 1.73 -18.99 -0.80
CA LEU A 94 1.39 -18.70 0.60
C LEU A 94 2.62 -18.74 1.50
N ARG A 95 3.55 -19.69 1.28
CA ARG A 95 4.81 -19.76 2.01
C ARG A 95 5.66 -18.50 1.78
N LYS A 96 5.74 -18.00 0.54
CA LYS A 96 6.43 -16.73 0.27
C LYS A 96 5.77 -15.56 1.00
N ILE A 97 4.45 -15.47 1.00
CA ILE A 97 3.70 -14.43 1.72
C ILE A 97 3.98 -14.51 3.23
N ASP A 98 3.94 -15.70 3.80
CA ASP A 98 4.21 -15.94 5.22
C ASP A 98 5.62 -15.46 5.62
N ASN A 99 6.62 -15.77 4.81
CA ASN A 99 8.00 -15.29 5.03
C ASN A 99 8.11 -13.76 4.96
N ILE A 100 7.33 -13.10 4.10
CA ILE A 100 7.31 -11.64 3.99
C ILE A 100 6.67 -11.02 5.24
N VAL A 101 5.54 -11.58 5.70
CA VAL A 101 4.82 -11.09 6.88
C VAL A 101 5.64 -11.28 8.15
N SER A 102 6.30 -12.43 8.28
CA SER A 102 7.19 -12.74 9.41
C SER A 102 8.50 -11.95 9.38
N ASN A 103 8.75 -11.17 8.33
CA ASN A 103 9.96 -10.37 8.10
C ASN A 103 11.23 -11.22 7.91
N ASP A 104 11.07 -12.50 7.54
CA ASP A 104 12.15 -13.43 7.20
C ASP A 104 12.65 -13.21 5.75
N ALA A 105 11.80 -12.67 4.88
CA ALA A 105 12.13 -12.33 3.50
C ALA A 105 11.81 -10.86 3.18
N SER A 106 12.81 -10.10 2.72
CA SER A 106 12.62 -8.72 2.27
C SER A 106 12.11 -8.69 0.82
N CYS A 107 10.96 -8.08 0.60
CA CYS A 107 10.39 -7.82 -0.73
C CYS A 107 10.36 -6.32 -1.04
N PRO A 108 11.50 -5.73 -1.45
CA PRO A 108 11.59 -4.29 -1.72
C PRO A 108 10.73 -3.86 -2.92
N GLU A 109 10.43 -4.77 -3.85
CA GLU A 109 9.54 -4.51 -4.99
C GLU A 109 8.07 -4.30 -4.61
N LEU A 110 7.64 -4.85 -3.47
CA LEU A 110 6.25 -4.78 -2.97
C LEU A 110 6.10 -3.72 -1.87
N LEU A 111 7.09 -3.62 -0.99
CA LEU A 111 7.02 -2.82 0.23
C LEU A 111 8.03 -1.66 0.29
N GLY A 112 9.00 -1.61 -0.63
CA GLY A 112 10.08 -0.62 -0.61
C GLY A 112 11.18 -0.91 0.42
N GLN A 113 12.20 -0.05 0.46
CA GLN A 113 13.42 -0.24 1.25
C GLN A 113 13.24 -0.10 2.77
N CYS A 114 12.06 0.32 3.25
CA CYS A 114 11.84 0.57 4.67
C CYS A 114 10.34 0.41 5.01
N VAL A 115 10.00 -0.55 5.89
CA VAL A 115 8.62 -0.84 6.35
C VAL A 115 8.30 -0.53 7.82
N SER A 116 9.31 -0.22 8.65
CA SER A 116 9.09 0.28 10.01
C SER A 116 8.14 1.49 10.06
N SER A 117 7.00 1.31 10.72
CA SER A 117 6.06 2.37 11.06
C SER A 117 5.77 2.31 12.55
N LYS A 118 5.48 3.45 13.18
CA LYS A 118 5.05 3.50 14.58
C LYS A 118 3.55 3.31 14.75
N THR A 119 2.81 3.09 13.66
CA THR A 119 1.37 2.83 13.74
C THR A 119 1.14 1.47 14.36
N THR A 120 0.36 1.46 15.43
CA THR A 120 -0.21 0.27 16.04
C THR A 120 -1.71 0.24 15.71
N ASP A 121 -2.35 -0.95 15.76
CA ASP A 121 -3.80 -1.09 15.57
C ASP A 121 -4.64 -0.34 16.64
N THR A 122 -3.99 0.15 17.69
CA THR A 122 -4.60 0.99 18.73
C THR A 122 -4.77 2.43 18.26
N ILE A 123 -6.03 2.90 18.24
CA ILE A 123 -6.37 4.32 18.03
C ILE A 123 -5.68 5.15 19.12
N PRO A 124 -4.80 6.11 18.77
CA PRO A 124 -4.14 6.95 19.76
C PRO A 124 -5.19 7.74 20.56
N ALA A 125 -4.96 7.90 21.87
CA ALA A 125 -5.87 8.61 22.77
C ALA A 125 -6.21 10.05 22.29
N ALA A 126 -5.32 10.66 21.51
CA ALA A 126 -5.53 11.96 20.86
C ALA A 126 -6.71 11.96 19.86
N VAL A 127 -6.90 10.87 19.10
CA VAL A 127 -7.98 10.75 18.11
C VAL A 127 -9.30 10.35 18.80
N ALA A 128 -9.24 9.48 19.80
CA ALA A 128 -10.41 9.12 20.62
C ALA A 128 -11.06 10.32 21.33
N LYS A 129 -10.26 11.37 21.64
CA LYS A 129 -10.77 12.62 22.22
C LYS A 129 -11.50 13.49 21.19
N ALA A 130 -11.08 13.45 19.93
CA ALA A 130 -11.71 14.19 18.83
C ALA A 130 -13.06 13.57 18.42
N GLU A 131 -13.17 12.24 18.40
CA GLU A 131 -14.43 11.54 18.10
C GLU A 131 -15.52 11.83 19.15
N LYS A 132 -15.14 11.92 20.43
CA LYS A 132 -16.06 12.30 21.52
C LYS A 132 -16.57 13.74 21.45
N CYS A 133 -16.00 14.60 20.61
CA CYS A 133 -16.43 15.99 20.46
C CYS A 133 -17.57 16.16 19.44
N SER A 134 -17.97 15.09 18.74
CA SER A 134 -19.05 15.12 17.74
C SER A 134 -20.40 14.56 18.20
N THR A 135 -20.53 14.11 19.46
CA THR A 135 -21.78 13.59 20.04
C THR A 135 -22.45 14.49 21.07
N THR A 136 -22.09 15.78 21.16
CA THR A 136 -22.88 16.76 21.92
C THR A 136 -23.64 17.68 20.95
N ASN A 137 -24.81 17.21 20.51
CA ASN A 137 -25.90 18.10 20.12
C ASN A 137 -27.01 17.96 21.17
N CYS A 138 -27.37 19.12 21.74
CA CYS A 138 -28.34 19.40 22.83
C CYS A 138 -27.78 19.35 24.26
#